data_AF-A0A1E4I1B2-F1
#
_entry.id   AF-A0A1E4I1B2-F1
#
_cell.length_a   1.000
_cell.length_b   1.000
_cell.length_c   1.000
_cell.angle_alpha   90.00
_cell.angle_beta   90.00
_cell.angle_gamma   90.00
#
_symmetry.space_group_name_H-M   'P 1'
#
loop_
_entity.id
_entity.type
_entity.pdbx_description
1 polymer ?
#
loop_
_entity_poly.entity_id
_entity_poly.type
_entity_poly.pdbx_seq_one_letter_code
_entity_poly.pdbx_strand_id
1 'polypeptide(L)' 'MKIMQVEKTLVSTNRVREMGHRPLLVVREKAGGTRSVAVDAVGCIPGDWVICVGSSAAREAAGAKDFPSDLT' A
#
# COMPACT_ATOMS: atom_id res chain seq x y z
N MET A 1 -6.22 4.57 10.81
CA MET A 1 -4.88 4.03 10.50
C MET A 1 -4.75 2.65 11.13
N LYS A 2 -3.90 1.79 10.58
CA LYS A 2 -3.62 0.44 11.09
C LYS A 2 -2.13 0.16 11.07
N ILE A 3 -1.63 -0.58 12.05
CA ILE A 3 -0.26 -1.11 12.03
C ILE A 3 -0.28 -2.44 11.28
N MET A 4 0.56 -2.56 10.26
CA MET A 4 0.68 -3.77 9.46
C MET A 4 2.15 -4.09 9.20
N GLN A 5 2.44 -5.34 8.86
CA GLN A 5 3.76 -5.78 8.43
C GLN A 5 3.76 -6.00 6.91
N VAL A 6 4.82 -5.53 6.25
CA VAL A 6 5.06 -5.79 4.83
C VAL A 6 5.44 -7.26 4.63
N GLU A 7 4.66 -7.98 3.84
CA GLU A 7 4.94 -9.38 3.49
C GLU A 7 5.84 -9.47 2.26
N LYS A 8 5.52 -8.74 1.18
CA LYS A 8 6.25 -8.75 -0.10
C LYS A 8 5.76 -7.67 -1.05
N THR A 9 6.52 -7.42 -2.11
CA THR A 9 6.05 -6.60 -3.25
C THR A 9 4.98 -7.34 -4.06
N LEU A 10 3.91 -6.63 -4.42
CA LEU A 10 2.94 -7.05 -5.43
C LEU A 10 3.38 -6.53 -6.79
N VAL A 11 3.75 -7.44 -7.70
CA VAL A 11 4.10 -7.10 -9.08
C VAL A 11 2.86 -7.23 -9.95
N SER A 12 2.36 -6.09 -10.47
CA SER A 12 1.23 -6.04 -11.39
C SER A 12 1.62 -5.32 -12.66
N THR A 13 1.94 -6.08 -13.70
CA THR A 13 2.35 -5.57 -15.01
C THR A 13 1.17 -4.91 -15.76
N ASN A 14 -0.04 -5.44 -15.58
CA ASN A 14 -1.25 -4.91 -16.21
C ASN A 14 -2.15 -4.26 -15.15
N ARG A 15 -2.19 -2.92 -15.14
CA ARG A 15 -2.96 -2.10 -14.20
C ARG A 15 -3.40 -0.80 -14.87
N VAL A 16 -4.37 -0.12 -14.28
CA VAL A 16 -4.88 1.15 -14.80
C VAL A 16 -3.77 2.21 -14.80
N ARG A 17 -3.80 3.09 -15.81
CA ARG A 17 -2.73 4.07 -16.08
C ARG A 17 -2.49 5.01 -14.89
N GLU A 18 -3.55 5.33 -14.18
CA GLU A 18 -3.61 6.28 -13.06
C GLU A 18 -2.77 5.84 -11.85
N MET A 19 -2.46 4.54 -11.73
CA MET A 19 -1.58 4.04 -10.67
C MET A 19 -0.09 4.39 -10.87
N GLY A 20 0.28 4.85 -12.07
CA GLY A 20 1.65 5.27 -12.38
C GLY A 20 2.69 4.19 -12.09
N HIS A 21 3.75 4.55 -11.37
CA HIS A 21 4.91 3.69 -11.06
C HIS A 21 5.11 3.45 -9.56
N ARG A 22 4.14 3.79 -8.70
CA ARG A 22 4.31 3.57 -7.25
C ARG A 22 4.38 2.06 -6.92
N PRO A 23 5.24 1.66 -5.97
CA PRO A 23 5.29 0.27 -5.51
C PRO A 23 4.00 -0.11 -4.81
N LEU A 24 3.59 -1.37 -4.99
CA LEU A 24 2.47 -1.97 -4.29
C LEU A 24 3.02 -3.05 -3.36
N LEU A 25 2.61 -3.02 -2.10
CA LEU A 25 3.07 -3.96 -1.07
C LEU A 25 1.91 -4.76 -0.55
N VAL A 26 2.11 -6.08 -0.45
CA VAL A 26 1.23 -6.96 0.31
C VAL A 26 1.53 -6.72 1.79
N VAL A 27 0.51 -6.39 2.56
CA VAL A 27 0.58 -6.07 3.99
C VAL A 27 -0.42 -6.89 4.79
N ARG A 28 -0.10 -7.17 6.05
CA ARG A 28 -0.94 -7.94 6.98
C ARG A 28 -0.78 -7.46 8.42
N GLU A 29 -1.83 -7.48 9.23
CA GLU A 29 -1.75 -7.08 10.65
C GLU A 29 -0.90 -8.07 11.49
N LYS A 30 -0.88 -9.34 11.11
CA LYS A 30 -0.09 -10.41 11.76
C LYS A 30 0.24 -11.53 10.79
N ALA A 31 1.25 -12.34 11.11
CA ALA A 31 1.58 -13.54 10.33
C ALA A 31 0.36 -14.47 10.23
N GLY A 32 0.04 -14.92 9.01
CA GLY A 32 -1.16 -15.72 8.72
C GLY A 32 -2.50 -14.96 8.73
N GLY A 33 -2.49 -13.65 8.99
CA GLY A 33 -3.69 -12.80 8.92
C GLY A 33 -4.13 -12.48 7.48
N THR A 34 -5.27 -11.79 7.37
CA THR A 34 -5.80 -11.32 6.09
C THR A 34 -4.80 -10.38 5.41
N ARG A 35 -4.61 -10.58 4.11
CA ARG A 35 -3.73 -9.76 3.28
C ARG A 35 -4.52 -8.60 2.68
N SER A 36 -3.88 -7.45 2.66
CA SER A 36 -4.30 -6.26 1.91
C SER A 36 -3.16 -5.79 1.00
N VAL A 37 -3.43 -4.84 0.13
CA VAL A 37 -2.43 -4.20 -0.73
C VAL A 37 -2.39 -2.71 -0.40
N ALA A 38 -1.21 -2.21 -0.05
CA ALA A 38 -0.99 -0.79 0.20
C ALA A 38 -0.05 -0.20 -0.88
N VAL A 39 -0.27 1.07 -1.22
CA VAL A 39 0.68 1.84 -2.00
C VAL A 39 1.82 2.27 -1.10
N ASP A 40 3.06 2.01 -1.49
CA ASP A 40 4.22 2.45 -0.71
C ASP A 40 4.57 3.90 -1.05
N ALA A 41 4.43 4.79 -0.06
CA ALA A 41 4.82 6.19 -0.16
C ALA A 41 6.18 6.49 0.50
N VAL A 42 6.83 5.50 1.13
CA VAL A 42 8.02 5.68 1.96
C VAL A 42 9.25 4.96 1.40
N GLY A 43 9.11 3.76 0.85
CA GLY A 43 10.22 2.92 0.39
C GLY A 43 10.52 1.76 1.35
N CYS A 44 9.48 1.00 1.70
CA CYS A 44 9.54 -0.10 2.66
C CYS A 44 10.03 -1.42 2.04
N ILE A 45 10.55 -2.31 2.88
CA ILE A 45 11.02 -3.65 2.51
C ILE A 45 10.25 -4.76 3.26
N PRO A 46 10.28 -6.02 2.79
CA PRO A 46 9.65 -7.13 3.50
C PRO A 46 10.12 -7.25 4.96
N GLY A 47 9.17 -7.37 5.88
CA GLY A 47 9.42 -7.44 7.33
C GLY A 47 9.17 -6.14 8.08
N ASP A 48 9.17 -5.00 7.39
CA ASP A 48 8.91 -3.68 8.00
C ASP A 48 7.52 -3.61 8.62
N TRP A 49 7.44 -2.98 9.78
CA TRP A 49 6.19 -2.60 10.42
C TRP A 49 5.83 -1.18 10.04
N VAL A 50 4.66 -1.00 9.43
CA VAL A 50 4.22 0.24 8.79
C VAL A 50 2.88 0.70 9.35
N ILE A 51 2.63 2.01 9.29
CA ILE A 51 1.34 2.61 9.59
C ILE A 51 0.64 2.90 8.27
N CYS A 52 -0.45 2.20 7.99
CA CYS A 52 -1.25 2.47 6.81
C CYS A 52 -2.46 3.34 7.15
N VAL A 53 -2.75 4.31 6.28
CA VAL A 53 -3.98 5.10 6.29
C VAL A 53 -4.89 4.63 5.17
N GLY A 54 -6.20 4.61 5.44
CA GLY A 54 -7.20 4.23 4.45
C GLY A 54 -8.16 5.38 4.13
N SER A 55 -9.24 5.06 3.41
CA SER A 55 -10.27 6.04 3.02
C SER A 55 -9.70 7.14 2.11
N SER A 56 -10.37 8.29 2.01
CA SER A 56 -9.98 9.41 1.14
C SER A 56 -8.57 9.93 1.40
N ALA A 57 -8.08 9.86 2.65
CA ALA A 57 -6.73 10.29 3.02
C ALA A 57 -5.62 9.46 2.35
N ALA A 58 -5.89 8.19 2.02
CA ALA A 58 -4.91 7.33 1.34
C ALA A 58 -4.51 7.85 -0.05
N ARG A 59 -5.41 8.55 -0.74
CA ARG A 59 -5.14 9.13 -2.07
C ARG A 59 -4.07 10.21 -1.99
N GLU A 60 -4.29 11.19 -1.12
CA GLU A 60 -3.35 12.29 -0.91
C GLU A 60 -2.03 11.81 -0.28
N ALA A 61 -2.06 10.79 0.58
CA ALA A 61 -0.87 10.11 1.07
C ALA A 61 -0.08 9.41 -0.07
N ALA A 62 -0.79 8.87 -1.07
CA ALA A 62 -0.20 8.38 -2.32
C ALA A 62 0.15 9.52 -3.31
N GLY A 63 0.13 10.77 -2.86
CA GLY A 63 0.68 11.94 -3.55
C GLY A 63 -0.26 12.68 -4.48
N ALA A 64 -1.53 12.27 -4.63
CA ALA A 64 -2.53 13.05 -5.37
C ALA A 64 -3.96 12.75 -4.89
N LYS A 65 -4.84 13.75 -4.83
CA LYS A 65 -6.22 13.58 -4.34
C LYS A 65 -7.07 12.63 -5.19
N ASP A 66 -6.71 12.49 -6.46
CA ASP A 66 -7.30 11.59 -7.45
C ASP A 66 -6.53 10.27 -7.62
N PHE A 67 -5.46 10.04 -6.86
CA PHE A 67 -4.72 8.78 -6.93
C PHE A 67 -5.64 7.61 -6.52
N PRO A 68 -5.69 6.49 -7.28
CA PRO A 68 -6.60 5.39 -7.02
C PRO A 68 -6.09 4.47 -5.89
N SER A 69 -5.93 5.00 -4.68
CA SER A 69 -5.56 4.25 -3.47
C SER A 69 -6.60 4.43 -2.38
N ASP A 70 -7.03 3.33 -1.78
CA ASP A 70 -7.83 3.30 -0.54
C ASP A 70 -7.01 2.82 0.67
N LEU A 71 -5.72 2.50 0.47
CA LEU A 71 -4.76 2.10 1.48
C LEU A 71 -3.33 2.48 1.07
N THR A 72 -2.70 3.35 1.84
CA THR A 72 -1.32 3.81 1.66
C THR A 72 -0.60 3.66 3.00
#